data_AF-A0A938E8Z2-F1
#
_entry.id   AF-A0A938E8Z2-F1
#
_cell.length_a   1.000
_cell.length_b   1.000
_cell.length_c   1.000
_cell.angle_alpha   90.00
_cell.angle_beta   90.00
_cell.angle_gamma   90.00
#
_symmetry.space_group_name_H-M   'P 1'
#
loop_
_entity.id
_entity.type
_entity.pdbx_description
1 polymer ?
#
loop_
_entity_poly.entity_id
_entity_poly.type
_entity_poly.pdbx_seq_one_letter_code
_entity_poly.pdbx_strand_id
1 'polypeptide(L)'
;MALPLEPRQLVGLVREARRPTPSARPVHVSGVLARELRSALVREGGGAVVREGTGDGASVLVRVLGGAPGDEDVRVLRQATRRLVPAVAVQTAPWSGDVPYVPATEVVPVPPGQGFPVEEIAAAIARVVDEEEGAALASVLPALAEAVRREQVRRATLQAAFSAGTSGAVQLPVLANRQTRLLGSLRRTAGVRADDASPQELARTIGPELALPLVAGLAARGLVRRLPRRGRLVRATVAAGVTLALGELASRRPRA
;
A
#
# COMPACT_ATOMS: atom_id res chain seq x y z
N MET A 1 3.17 4.14 -35.21
CA MET A 1 4.06 3.43 -34.28
C MET A 1 3.24 2.41 -33.51
N ALA A 2 3.54 1.12 -33.63
CA ALA A 2 2.85 0.08 -32.87
C ALA A 2 3.20 0.22 -31.38
N LEU A 3 2.18 0.28 -30.52
CA LEU A 3 2.36 0.23 -29.07
C LEU A 3 3.04 -1.10 -28.71
N PRO A 4 4.07 -1.12 -27.85
CA PRO A 4 4.79 -2.33 -27.46
C PRO A 4 4.00 -3.12 -26.40
N LEU A 5 2.68 -3.19 -26.56
CA LEU A 5 1.77 -3.93 -25.71
C LEU A 5 1.02 -4.92 -26.59
N GLU A 6 1.05 -6.19 -26.21
CA GLU A 6 0.19 -7.16 -26.87
C GLU A 6 -1.27 -6.84 -26.55
N PRO A 7 -2.21 -7.02 -27.50
CA PRO A 7 -3.64 -6.81 -27.26
C PRO A 7 -4.16 -7.54 -26.02
N ARG A 8 -3.61 -8.73 -25.73
CA ARG A 8 -3.93 -9.52 -24.52
C ARG A 8 -3.55 -8.81 -23.21
N GLN A 9 -2.46 -8.06 -23.20
CA GLN A 9 -2.02 -7.29 -22.03
C GLN A 9 -2.93 -6.09 -21.77
N LEU A 10 -3.36 -5.41 -22.84
CA LEU A 10 -4.37 -4.34 -22.75
C LEU A 10 -5.70 -4.86 -22.20
N VAL A 11 -6.16 -6.02 -22.67
CA VAL A 11 -7.38 -6.66 -22.16
C VAL A 11 -7.23 -7.04 -20.68
N GLY A 12 -6.06 -7.52 -20.26
CA GLY A 12 -5.75 -7.79 -18.85
C GLY A 12 -5.86 -6.54 -17.98
N LEU A 13 -5.25 -5.43 -18.41
CA LEU A 13 -5.31 -4.15 -17.71
C LEU A 13 -6.74 -3.60 -17.62
N VAL A 14 -7.51 -3.67 -18.71
CA VAL A 14 -8.91 -3.23 -18.71
C VAL A 14 -9.77 -4.10 -17.79
N ARG A 15 -9.54 -5.42 -17.78
CA ARG A 15 -10.25 -6.34 -16.86
C ARG A 15 -9.87 -6.07 -15.41
N GLU A 16 -8.62 -5.75 -15.12
CA GLU A 16 -8.15 -5.43 -13.78
C GLU A 16 -8.70 -4.09 -13.29
N ALA A 17 -8.79 -3.08 -14.17
CA ALA A 17 -9.43 -1.80 -13.88
C ALA A 17 -10.95 -1.91 -13.66
N ARG A 18 -11.58 -2.93 -14.25
CA ARG A 18 -13.02 -3.21 -14.07
C ARG A 18 -13.33 -4.13 -12.88
N ARG A 19 -12.32 -4.61 -12.13
CA ARG A 19 -12.60 -5.44 -10.97
C ARG A 19 -13.32 -4.60 -9.91
N PRO A 20 -14.49 -5.05 -9.43
CA PRO A 20 -15.19 -4.35 -8.38
C PRO A 20 -14.28 -4.22 -7.16
N THR A 21 -14.34 -3.07 -6.51
CA THR A 21 -13.53 -2.82 -5.32
C THR A 21 -14.02 -3.74 -4.21
N PRO A 22 -13.18 -4.66 -3.68
CA PRO A 22 -13.59 -5.48 -2.55
C PRO A 22 -13.91 -4.58 -1.36
N SER A 23 -14.95 -4.92 -0.61
CA SER A 23 -15.29 -4.22 0.63
C SER A 23 -14.14 -4.37 1.62
N ALA A 24 -13.65 -3.26 2.17
CA ALA A 24 -12.56 -3.27 3.14
C ALA A 24 -12.92 -4.16 4.34
N ARG A 25 -12.05 -5.12 4.65
CA ARG A 25 -12.15 -5.94 5.86
C ARG A 25 -11.79 -5.09 7.07
N PRO A 26 -12.40 -5.37 8.24
CA PRO A 26 -12.23 -4.51 9.39
C PRO A 26 -10.81 -4.56 9.96
N VAL A 27 -10.32 -3.42 10.44
CA VAL A 27 -9.16 -3.32 11.32
C VAL A 27 -9.62 -3.64 12.73
N HIS A 28 -9.04 -4.67 13.33
CA HIS A 28 -9.38 -5.06 14.70
C HIS A 28 -8.39 -4.45 15.69
N VAL A 29 -8.89 -3.79 16.72
CA VAL A 29 -8.09 -3.18 17.79
C VAL A 29 -8.40 -3.89 19.09
N SER A 30 -7.38 -4.36 19.80
CA SER A 30 -7.54 -5.07 21.08
C SER A 30 -6.40 -4.75 22.05
N GLY A 31 -6.56 -5.16 23.31
CA GLY A 31 -5.58 -4.93 24.37
C GLY A 31 -5.91 -3.71 25.23
N VAL A 32 -4.93 -3.24 25.98
CA VAL A 32 -5.12 -2.10 26.89
C VAL A 32 -5.38 -0.83 26.07
N LEU A 33 -6.31 0.02 26.49
CA LEU A 33 -6.62 1.27 25.75
C LEU A 33 -7.07 1.07 24.28
N ALA A 34 -7.61 -0.10 23.94
CA ALA A 34 -8.07 -0.39 22.58
C ALA A 34 -9.15 0.59 22.09
N ARG A 35 -10.04 1.02 23.00
CA ARG A 35 -11.11 1.98 22.71
C ARG A 35 -10.57 3.35 22.37
N GLU A 36 -9.54 3.78 23.08
CA GLU A 36 -8.84 5.06 22.90
C GLU A 36 -8.08 5.06 21.58
N LEU A 37 -7.38 3.96 21.25
CA LEU A 37 -6.74 3.83 19.94
C LEU A 37 -7.76 3.82 18.80
N ARG A 38 -8.87 3.09 18.95
CA ARG A 38 -9.96 3.15 17.97
C ARG A 38 -10.46 4.57 17.78
N SER A 39 -10.72 5.29 18.87
CA SER A 39 -11.14 6.69 18.84
C SER A 39 -10.13 7.57 18.10
N ALA A 40 -8.84 7.35 18.33
CA ALA A 40 -7.77 8.09 17.66
C ALA A 40 -7.71 7.81 16.14
N LEU A 41 -7.93 6.57 15.72
CA LEU A 41 -7.94 6.17 14.30
C LEU A 41 -9.15 6.68 13.53
N VAL A 42 -10.33 6.72 14.18
CA VAL A 42 -11.60 7.08 13.51
C VAL A 42 -11.93 8.58 13.60
N ARG A 43 -11.04 9.37 14.21
CA ARG A 43 -11.21 10.82 14.44
C ARG A 43 -11.52 11.59 13.15
N GLU A 44 -11.01 11.15 12.02
CA GLU A 44 -11.22 11.77 10.70
C GLU A 44 -12.28 11.04 9.84
N GLY A 45 -12.92 9.99 10.39
CA GLY A 45 -13.91 9.17 9.70
C GLY A 45 -13.57 7.67 9.70
N GLY A 46 -14.39 6.86 9.03
CA GLY A 46 -14.13 5.43 8.85
C GLY A 46 -14.49 4.53 10.04
N GLY A 47 -15.34 5.01 10.96
CA GLY A 47 -15.70 4.29 12.19
C GLY A 47 -16.30 2.88 12.00
N ALA A 48 -16.88 2.59 10.83
CA ALA A 48 -17.49 1.30 10.52
C ALA A 48 -16.46 0.17 10.25
N VAL A 49 -15.23 0.52 9.86
CA VAL A 49 -14.18 -0.46 9.55
C VAL A 49 -13.22 -0.71 10.70
N VAL A 50 -13.20 0.13 11.74
CA VAL A 50 -12.38 -0.10 12.93
C VAL A 50 -13.24 -0.70 14.04
N ARG A 51 -12.97 -1.96 14.39
CA ARG A 51 -13.74 -2.73 15.38
C ARG A 51 -12.87 -3.10 16.57
N GLU A 52 -13.47 -3.12 17.76
CA GLU A 52 -12.81 -3.61 18.97
C GLU A 52 -12.90 -5.15 19.03
N GLY A 53 -11.83 -5.81 19.50
CA GLY A 53 -11.78 -7.26 19.71
C GLY A 53 -10.89 -8.01 18.73
N THR A 54 -11.09 -9.32 18.62
CA THR A 54 -10.22 -10.28 17.89
C THR A 54 -11.01 -11.15 16.91
N GLY A 55 -12.14 -10.65 16.42
CA GLY A 55 -13.06 -11.38 15.55
C GLY A 55 -12.44 -11.88 14.24
N ASP A 56 -13.15 -12.79 13.57
CA ASP A 56 -12.74 -13.38 12.30
C ASP A 56 -12.79 -12.37 11.15
N GLY A 57 -11.96 -12.60 10.12
CA GLY A 57 -11.98 -11.83 8.88
C GLY A 57 -11.33 -10.44 8.96
N ALA A 58 -10.64 -10.08 10.04
CA ALA A 58 -9.93 -8.81 10.16
C ALA A 58 -8.81 -8.68 9.12
N SER A 59 -8.67 -7.53 8.47
CA SER A 59 -7.54 -7.25 7.56
C SER A 59 -6.21 -7.21 8.30
N VAL A 60 -6.22 -6.68 9.51
CA VAL A 60 -5.07 -6.55 10.40
C VAL A 60 -5.56 -6.49 11.85
N LEU A 61 -4.79 -7.07 12.76
CA LEU A 61 -4.97 -6.93 14.20
C LEU A 61 -3.97 -5.92 14.75
N VAL A 62 -4.46 -4.92 15.48
CA VAL A 62 -3.65 -3.98 16.25
C VAL A 62 -3.81 -4.32 17.73
N ARG A 63 -2.74 -4.82 18.36
CA ARG A 63 -2.72 -5.19 19.78
C ARG A 63 -1.97 -4.12 20.57
N VAL A 64 -2.66 -3.51 21.52
CA VAL A 64 -2.05 -2.53 22.42
C VAL A 64 -1.55 -3.22 23.69
N LEU A 65 -0.29 -3.00 24.03
CA LEU A 65 0.45 -3.65 25.10
C LEU A 65 0.85 -2.62 26.16
N GLY A 66 0.48 -2.88 27.42
CA GLY A 66 0.78 -2.02 28.57
C GLY A 66 2.14 -2.28 29.23
N GLY A 67 3.03 -3.03 28.56
CA GLY A 67 4.26 -3.55 29.15
C GLY A 67 4.71 -4.81 28.42
N ALA A 68 5.39 -5.72 29.12
CA ALA A 68 5.74 -7.02 28.55
C ALA A 68 4.45 -7.79 28.13
N PRO A 69 4.45 -8.49 26.98
CA PRO A 69 3.32 -9.30 26.54
C PRO A 69 2.98 -10.37 27.58
N GLY A 70 1.75 -10.34 28.09
CA GLY A 70 1.23 -11.37 28.99
C GLY A 70 0.70 -12.59 28.22
N ASP A 71 0.28 -13.62 28.97
CA ASP A 71 -0.27 -14.85 28.39
C ASP A 71 -1.51 -14.62 27.51
N GLU A 72 -2.31 -13.59 27.83
CA GLU A 72 -3.45 -13.21 27.00
C GLU A 72 -3.00 -12.62 25.65
N ASP A 73 -2.03 -11.71 25.67
CA ASP A 73 -1.47 -11.10 24.45
C ASP A 73 -0.90 -12.16 23.53
N VAL A 74 -0.10 -13.08 24.10
CA VAL A 74 0.50 -14.20 23.36
C VAL A 74 -0.58 -15.10 22.76
N ARG A 75 -1.66 -15.41 23.50
CA ARG A 75 -2.78 -16.20 23.00
C ARG A 75 -3.49 -15.52 21.82
N VAL A 76 -3.77 -14.23 21.94
CA VAL A 76 -4.43 -13.43 20.91
C VAL A 76 -3.57 -13.33 19.65
N LEU A 77 -2.28 -13.02 19.79
CA LEU A 77 -1.34 -12.90 18.67
C LEU A 77 -1.11 -14.26 17.98
N ARG A 78 -1.03 -15.34 18.75
CA ARG A 78 -1.00 -16.71 18.22
C ARG A 78 -2.26 -17.02 17.41
N GLN A 79 -3.43 -16.63 17.90
CA GLN A 79 -4.69 -16.87 17.19
C GLN A 79 -4.78 -16.08 15.88
N ALA A 80 -4.35 -14.81 15.89
CA ALA A 80 -4.27 -13.99 14.67
C ALA A 80 -3.35 -14.65 13.63
N THR A 81 -2.17 -15.10 14.06
CA THR A 81 -1.21 -15.81 13.20
C THR A 81 -1.81 -17.09 12.60
N ARG A 82 -2.50 -17.90 13.40
CA ARG A 82 -3.19 -19.12 12.92
C ARG A 82 -4.28 -18.84 11.90
N ARG A 83 -4.87 -17.65 11.95
CA ARG A 83 -5.91 -17.17 11.01
C ARG A 83 -5.32 -16.42 9.82
N LEU A 84 -3.99 -16.35 9.70
CA LEU A 84 -3.29 -15.57 8.67
C LEU A 84 -3.67 -14.07 8.68
N VAL A 85 -3.98 -13.54 9.87
CA VAL A 85 -4.23 -12.12 10.07
C VAL A 85 -2.91 -11.47 10.52
N PRO A 86 -2.35 -10.52 9.75
CA PRO A 86 -1.16 -9.81 10.18
C PRO A 86 -1.43 -9.01 11.46
N ALA A 87 -0.41 -8.88 12.31
CA ALA A 87 -0.51 -8.18 13.58
C ALA A 87 0.50 -7.03 13.67
N VAL A 88 0.04 -5.93 14.27
CA VAL A 88 0.83 -4.75 14.66
C VAL A 88 0.71 -4.61 16.17
N ALA A 89 1.82 -4.41 16.86
CA ALA A 89 1.84 -4.17 18.30
C ALA A 89 2.02 -2.68 18.58
N VAL A 90 1.26 -2.15 19.54
CA VAL A 90 1.37 -0.76 20.00
C VAL A 90 1.77 -0.78 21.47
N GLN A 91 2.97 -0.30 21.77
CA GLN A 91 3.59 -0.45 23.08
C GLN A 91 3.43 0.84 23.88
N THR A 92 2.59 0.85 24.92
CA THR A 92 2.29 2.05 25.71
C THR A 92 3.15 2.23 26.96
N ALA A 93 3.90 1.19 27.35
CA ALA A 93 4.88 1.27 28.43
C ALA A 93 6.27 0.82 27.96
N PRO A 94 7.37 1.40 28.48
CA PRO A 94 8.73 1.03 28.09
C PRO A 94 8.99 -0.47 28.28
N TRP A 95 9.35 -1.14 27.19
CA TRP A 95 9.75 -2.54 27.18
C TRP A 95 10.63 -2.81 25.97
N SER A 96 11.67 -3.62 26.15
CA SER A 96 12.74 -3.83 25.16
C SER A 96 12.87 -5.28 24.66
N GLY A 97 11.92 -6.15 25.00
CA GLY A 97 11.88 -7.52 24.50
C GLY A 97 11.16 -7.66 23.16
N ASP A 98 11.16 -8.89 22.62
CA ASP A 98 10.47 -9.21 21.37
C ASP A 98 9.01 -9.55 21.61
N VAL A 99 8.09 -8.85 20.93
CA VAL A 99 6.66 -9.20 20.95
C VAL A 99 6.44 -10.50 20.16
N PRO A 100 5.96 -11.60 20.77
CA PRO A 100 5.77 -12.85 20.06
C PRO A 100 4.81 -12.71 18.88
N TYR A 101 5.15 -13.33 17.74
CA TYR A 101 4.35 -13.33 16.51
C TYR A 101 4.19 -11.96 15.81
N VAL A 102 4.90 -10.92 16.26
CA VAL A 102 4.92 -9.60 15.61
C VAL A 102 6.36 -9.29 15.20
N PRO A 103 6.63 -8.92 13.94
CA PRO A 103 7.96 -8.48 13.54
C PRO A 103 8.36 -7.20 14.29
N ALA A 104 9.63 -7.07 14.65
CA ALA A 104 10.14 -5.89 15.36
C ALA A 104 9.85 -4.55 14.64
N THR A 105 9.75 -4.56 13.31
CA THR A 105 9.40 -3.38 12.51
C THR A 105 7.94 -2.94 12.65
N GLU A 106 7.10 -3.78 13.23
CA GLU A 106 5.65 -3.58 13.40
C GLU A 106 5.26 -3.45 14.87
N VAL A 107 6.25 -3.14 15.71
CA VAL A 107 6.07 -2.69 17.09
C VAL A 107 6.21 -1.17 17.11
N VAL A 108 5.14 -0.47 17.45
CA VAL A 108 5.09 0.99 17.50
C VAL A 108 5.11 1.45 18.95
N PRO A 109 6.18 2.11 19.43
CA PRO A 109 6.21 2.67 20.77
C PRO A 109 5.31 3.91 20.87
N VAL A 110 4.60 4.04 21.99
CA VAL A 110 3.82 5.23 22.34
C VAL A 110 4.54 5.95 23.47
N PRO A 111 5.14 7.12 23.23
CA PRO A 111 5.78 7.89 24.28
C PRO A 111 4.76 8.28 25.37
N PRO A 112 5.12 8.19 26.66
CA PRO A 112 4.21 8.55 27.74
C PRO A 112 3.80 10.03 27.64
N GLY A 113 2.51 10.30 27.83
CA GLY A 113 1.95 11.66 27.77
C GLY A 113 1.77 12.23 26.36
N GLN A 114 2.19 11.52 25.32
CA GLN A 114 1.89 11.83 23.93
C GLN A 114 0.81 10.83 23.50
N GLY A 115 -0.35 11.30 23.01
CA GLY A 115 -1.41 10.41 22.56
C GLY A 115 -0.93 9.41 21.49
N PHE A 116 -1.80 8.48 21.07
CA PHE A 116 -1.39 7.47 20.08
C PHE A 116 -0.78 8.10 18.81
N PRO A 117 0.42 7.67 18.38
CA PRO A 117 1.07 8.17 17.17
C PRO A 117 0.40 7.53 15.96
N VAL A 118 -0.75 8.09 15.55
CA VAL A 118 -1.62 7.52 14.52
C VAL A 118 -0.87 7.34 13.20
N GLU A 119 0.02 8.25 12.84
CA GLU A 119 0.79 8.21 11.60
C GLU A 119 1.77 7.02 11.56
N GLU A 120 2.38 6.68 12.71
CA GLU A 120 3.32 5.57 12.84
C GLU A 120 2.59 4.22 12.85
N ILE A 121 1.46 4.17 13.57
CA ILE A 121 0.55 3.02 13.56
C ILE A 121 0.02 2.77 12.14
N ALA A 122 -0.39 3.83 11.44
CA ALA A 122 -0.83 3.76 10.06
C ALA A 122 0.28 3.25 9.13
N ALA A 123 1.52 3.71 9.33
CA ALA A 123 2.68 3.23 8.57
C ALA A 123 2.97 1.74 8.82
N ALA A 124 2.83 1.27 10.06
CA ALA A 124 2.97 -0.15 10.40
C ALA A 124 1.85 -1.00 9.76
N ILE A 125 0.60 -0.56 9.86
CA ILE A 125 -0.53 -1.21 9.19
C ILE A 125 -0.28 -1.31 7.69
N ALA A 126 0.10 -0.21 7.03
CA ALA A 126 0.37 -0.17 5.60
C ALA A 126 1.45 -1.19 5.17
N ARG A 127 2.48 -1.41 6.00
CA ARG A 127 3.56 -2.37 5.72
C ARG A 127 3.15 -3.83 5.81
N VAL A 128 2.12 -4.16 6.59
CA VAL A 128 1.70 -5.56 6.79
C VAL A 128 0.48 -5.96 5.96
N VAL A 129 -0.35 -5.00 5.57
CA VAL A 129 -1.52 -5.30 4.72
C VAL A 129 -1.10 -5.50 3.26
N ASP A 130 -1.90 -6.32 2.57
CA ASP A 130 -1.81 -6.50 1.13
C ASP A 130 -2.16 -5.22 0.39
N GLU A 131 -1.68 -5.08 -0.86
CA GLU A 131 -1.86 -3.86 -1.65
C GLU A 131 -3.34 -3.54 -1.93
N GLU A 132 -4.13 -4.57 -2.25
CA GLU A 132 -5.57 -4.44 -2.54
C GLU A 132 -6.35 -4.06 -1.27
N GLU A 133 -6.09 -4.76 -0.16
CA GLU A 133 -6.73 -4.51 1.13
C GLU A 133 -6.34 -3.14 1.69
N GLY A 134 -5.07 -2.75 1.58
CA GLY A 134 -4.59 -1.44 1.98
C GLY A 134 -5.29 -0.31 1.23
N ALA A 135 -5.47 -0.45 -0.09
CA ALA A 135 -6.20 0.54 -0.89
C ALA A 135 -7.69 0.61 -0.51
N ALA A 136 -8.33 -0.53 -0.25
CA ALA A 136 -9.71 -0.59 0.21
C ALA A 136 -9.86 0.10 1.58
N LEU A 137 -8.99 -0.20 2.54
CA LEU A 137 -8.94 0.43 3.86
C LEU A 137 -8.70 1.94 3.76
N ALA A 138 -7.74 2.38 2.97
CA ALA A 138 -7.40 3.78 2.80
C ALA A 138 -8.54 4.61 2.20
N SER A 139 -9.39 3.99 1.37
CA SER A 139 -10.56 4.66 0.77
C SER A 139 -11.67 5.00 1.78
N VAL A 140 -11.70 4.31 2.93
CA VAL A 140 -12.73 4.45 3.96
C VAL A 140 -12.19 4.96 5.29
N LEU A 141 -10.88 4.84 5.54
CA LEU A 141 -10.21 5.26 6.77
C LEU A 141 -9.12 6.29 6.44
N PRO A 142 -9.43 7.61 6.52
CA PRO A 142 -8.52 8.68 6.13
C PRO A 142 -7.17 8.64 6.84
N ALA A 143 -7.14 8.22 8.11
CA ALA A 143 -5.91 8.06 8.90
C ALA A 143 -4.87 7.12 8.24
N LEU A 144 -5.31 6.16 7.41
CA LEU A 144 -4.42 5.25 6.70
C LEU A 144 -4.01 5.74 5.31
N ALA A 145 -4.72 6.72 4.74
CA ALA A 145 -4.59 7.07 3.32
C ALA A 145 -3.16 7.45 2.93
N GLU A 146 -2.52 8.30 3.73
CA GLU A 146 -1.16 8.75 3.47
C GLU A 146 -0.11 7.66 3.66
N ALA A 147 -0.28 6.84 4.69
CA ALA A 147 0.64 5.74 4.99
C ALA A 147 0.59 4.65 3.90
N VAL A 148 -0.62 4.23 3.51
CA VAL A 148 -0.83 3.25 2.44
C VAL A 148 -0.27 3.77 1.12
N ARG A 149 -0.54 5.03 0.77
CA ARG A 149 0.00 5.66 -0.44
C ARG A 149 1.53 5.60 -0.48
N ARG A 150 2.20 6.04 0.60
CA ARG A 150 3.67 6.02 0.69
C ARG A 150 4.22 4.61 0.56
N GLU A 151 3.60 3.63 1.22
CA GLU A 151 4.04 2.24 1.18
C GLU A 151 3.84 1.61 -0.21
N GLN A 152 2.73 1.89 -0.89
CA GLN A 152 2.49 1.44 -2.26
C GLN A 152 3.55 1.97 -3.22
N VAL A 153 3.87 3.28 -3.14
CA VAL A 153 4.95 3.89 -3.94
C VAL A 153 6.30 3.25 -3.60
N ARG A 154 6.60 3.01 -2.32
CA ARG A 154 7.84 2.35 -1.88
C ARG A 154 7.96 0.93 -2.46
N ARG A 155 6.93 0.09 -2.31
CA ARG A 155 6.90 -1.29 -2.82
C ARG A 155 7.05 -1.30 -4.34
N ALA A 156 6.29 -0.48 -5.06
CA ALA A 156 6.37 -0.39 -6.51
C ALA A 156 7.77 0.04 -6.98
N THR A 157 8.39 0.99 -6.29
CA THR A 157 9.76 1.45 -6.57
C THR A 157 10.78 0.34 -6.38
N LEU A 158 10.75 -0.36 -5.25
CA LEU A 158 11.66 -1.46 -4.97
C LEU A 158 11.51 -2.60 -5.98
N GLN A 159 10.26 -2.95 -6.31
CA GLN A 159 9.97 -3.97 -7.31
C GLN A 159 10.46 -3.55 -8.71
N ALA A 160 10.22 -2.31 -9.12
CA ALA A 160 10.69 -1.77 -10.39
C ALA A 160 12.23 -1.81 -10.49
N ALA A 161 12.92 -1.37 -9.43
CA ALA A 161 14.37 -1.42 -9.32
C ALA A 161 14.90 -2.85 -9.43
N PHE A 162 14.30 -3.77 -8.67
CA PHE A 162 14.68 -5.19 -8.68
C PHE A 162 14.53 -5.82 -10.06
N SER A 163 13.36 -5.65 -10.71
CA SER A 163 13.11 -6.25 -12.02
C SER A 163 13.97 -5.67 -13.13
N ALA A 164 14.28 -4.37 -13.08
CA ALA A 164 15.18 -3.72 -14.04
C ALA A 164 16.66 -4.11 -13.82
N GLY A 165 17.03 -4.40 -12.57
CA GLY A 165 18.38 -4.81 -12.18
C GLY A 165 18.69 -6.28 -12.49
N THR A 166 17.73 -7.18 -12.34
CA THR A 166 17.90 -8.63 -12.57
C THR A 166 17.72 -9.03 -14.04
N SER A 167 16.88 -8.32 -14.78
CA SER A 167 16.62 -8.64 -16.19
C SER A 167 17.73 -8.12 -17.10
N GLY A 168 18.23 -8.98 -18.00
CA GLY A 168 19.22 -8.63 -19.04
C GLY A 168 18.76 -7.48 -19.95
N ALA A 169 17.45 -7.23 -20.06
CA ALA A 169 16.83 -6.08 -20.69
C ALA A 169 15.73 -5.47 -19.80
N VAL A 170 15.44 -4.18 -19.95
CA VAL A 170 14.26 -3.56 -19.32
C VAL A 170 13.01 -4.17 -19.96
N GLN A 171 12.35 -5.09 -19.24
CA GLN A 171 11.10 -5.69 -19.67
C GLN A 171 9.97 -4.66 -19.48
N LEU A 172 9.83 -3.78 -20.47
CA LEU A 172 8.82 -2.71 -20.50
C LEU A 172 7.39 -3.18 -20.18
N PRO A 173 6.93 -4.38 -20.62
CA PRO A 173 5.58 -4.84 -20.28
C PRO A 173 5.40 -5.09 -18.77
N VAL A 174 6.41 -5.65 -18.11
CA VAL A 174 6.36 -5.93 -16.66
C VAL A 174 6.38 -4.63 -15.86
N LEU A 175 7.23 -3.68 -16.26
CA LEU A 175 7.33 -2.38 -15.61
C LEU A 175 6.04 -1.56 -15.80
N ALA A 176 5.51 -1.52 -17.03
CA ALA A 176 4.27 -0.82 -17.35
C ALA A 176 3.09 -1.41 -16.58
N ASN A 177 2.96 -2.75 -16.53
CA ASN A 177 1.90 -3.40 -15.77
C ASN A 177 1.94 -3.03 -14.28
N ARG A 178 3.14 -2.98 -13.67
CA ARG A 178 3.28 -2.55 -12.27
C ARG A 178 2.94 -1.09 -12.06
N GLN A 179 3.37 -0.21 -12.96
CA GLN A 179 3.02 1.20 -12.89
C GLN A 179 1.52 1.43 -13.04
N THR A 180 0.84 0.66 -13.90
CA THR A 180 -0.62 0.69 -14.01
C THR A 180 -1.31 0.20 -12.73
N ARG A 181 -0.82 -0.88 -12.11
CA ARG A 181 -1.33 -1.37 -10.82
C ARG A 181 -1.19 -0.33 -9.71
N LEU A 182 -0.02 0.30 -9.60
CA LEU A 182 0.22 1.39 -8.65
C LEU A 182 -0.79 2.52 -8.87
N LEU A 183 -0.94 3.01 -10.10
CA LEU A 183 -1.88 4.10 -10.41
C LEU A 183 -3.32 3.73 -10.10
N GLY A 184 -3.75 2.51 -10.42
CA GLY A 184 -5.08 2.01 -10.06
C GLY A 184 -5.29 1.95 -8.54
N SER A 185 -4.27 1.50 -7.80
CA SER A 185 -4.32 1.42 -6.34
C SER A 185 -4.39 2.80 -5.67
N LEU A 186 -3.65 3.78 -6.19
CA LEU A 186 -3.68 5.17 -5.73
C LEU A 186 -5.04 5.83 -5.97
N ARG A 187 -5.70 5.55 -7.10
CA ARG A 187 -7.06 6.05 -7.37
C ARG A 187 -8.09 5.46 -6.42
N ARG A 188 -8.00 4.17 -6.12
CA ARG A 188 -8.86 3.53 -5.11
C ARG A 188 -8.68 4.16 -3.75
N THR A 189 -7.42 4.39 -3.35
CA THR A 189 -7.08 5.11 -2.11
C THR A 189 -7.69 6.52 -2.09
N ALA A 190 -7.72 7.21 -3.24
CA ALA A 190 -8.35 8.52 -3.38
C ALA A 190 -9.89 8.50 -3.39
N GLY A 191 -10.52 7.32 -3.32
CA GLY A 191 -11.98 7.16 -3.32
C GLY A 191 -12.64 7.30 -4.71
N VAL A 192 -11.85 7.35 -5.78
CA VAL A 192 -12.35 7.45 -7.15
C VAL A 192 -12.84 6.06 -7.60
N ARG A 193 -14.15 5.81 -7.47
CA ARG A 193 -14.79 4.59 -7.98
C ARG A 193 -14.98 4.71 -9.49
N ALA A 194 -14.59 3.66 -10.23
CA ALA A 194 -14.74 3.59 -11.68
C ALA A 194 -16.12 3.06 -12.10
N ASP A 195 -17.12 3.10 -11.21
CA ASP A 195 -18.28 2.21 -11.30
C ASP A 195 -19.38 2.68 -12.27
N ASP A 196 -19.33 3.90 -12.84
CA ASP A 196 -20.38 4.39 -13.76
C ASP A 196 -19.87 4.91 -15.12
N ALA A 197 -18.57 4.79 -15.42
CA ALA A 197 -18.02 5.39 -16.64
C ALA A 197 -18.11 4.45 -17.86
N SER A 198 -18.65 4.96 -18.97
CA SER A 198 -18.70 4.25 -20.24
C SER A 198 -17.28 3.84 -20.71
N PRO A 199 -17.11 2.78 -21.54
CA PRO A 199 -15.79 2.36 -22.02
C PRO A 199 -14.97 3.48 -22.71
N GLN A 200 -15.66 4.47 -23.28
CA GLN A 200 -15.06 5.62 -23.94
C GLN A 200 -14.67 6.73 -22.95
N GLU A 201 -15.44 6.94 -21.87
CA GLU A 201 -15.04 7.81 -20.76
C GLU A 201 -13.89 7.19 -19.97
N LEU A 202 -13.91 5.88 -19.71
CA LEU A 202 -12.77 5.17 -19.13
C LEU A 202 -11.53 5.30 -20.01
N ALA A 203 -11.65 5.19 -21.34
CA ALA A 203 -10.52 5.40 -22.24
C ALA A 203 -10.00 6.85 -22.25
N ARG A 204 -10.86 7.84 -22.05
CA ARG A 204 -10.46 9.27 -21.94
C ARG A 204 -9.87 9.63 -20.58
N THR A 205 -10.38 9.02 -19.51
CA THR A 205 -9.94 9.26 -18.12
C THR A 205 -8.70 8.44 -17.77
N ILE A 206 -8.61 7.19 -18.24
CA ILE A 206 -7.48 6.28 -18.03
C ILE A 206 -6.42 6.43 -19.14
N GLY A 207 -6.79 6.93 -20.33
CA GLY A 207 -5.87 7.12 -21.47
C GLY A 207 -4.60 7.90 -21.12
N PRO A 208 -4.67 9.03 -20.41
CA PRO A 208 -3.49 9.75 -19.93
C PRO A 208 -2.67 8.94 -18.93
N GLU A 209 -3.31 8.10 -18.11
CA GLU A 209 -2.69 7.29 -17.06
C GLU A 209 -2.06 5.99 -17.58
N LEU A 210 -2.51 5.46 -18.71
CA LEU A 210 -1.83 4.38 -19.43
C LEU A 210 -0.74 4.93 -20.36
N ALA A 211 -0.94 6.13 -20.91
CA ALA A 211 0.08 6.82 -21.69
C ALA A 211 1.28 7.23 -20.82
N LEU A 212 1.06 7.59 -19.54
CA LEU A 212 2.13 8.00 -18.62
C LEU A 212 3.22 6.91 -18.40
N PRO A 213 2.89 5.66 -18.01
CA PRO A 213 3.84 4.56 -17.92
C PRO A 213 4.56 4.26 -19.24
N LEU A 214 3.85 4.37 -20.38
CA LEU A 214 4.41 4.12 -21.71
C LEU A 214 5.40 5.22 -22.13
N VAL A 215 5.03 6.49 -21.94
CA VAL A 215 5.90 7.65 -22.19
C VAL A 215 7.08 7.63 -21.23
N ALA A 216 6.87 7.33 -19.96
CA ALA A 216 7.91 7.24 -18.96
C ALA A 216 8.88 6.07 -19.25
N GLY A 217 8.36 4.92 -19.71
CA GLY A 217 9.16 3.79 -20.17
C GLY A 217 9.98 4.11 -21.43
N LEU A 218 9.43 4.87 -22.38
CA LEU A 218 10.14 5.35 -23.57
C LEU A 218 11.22 6.39 -23.20
N ALA A 219 10.90 7.33 -22.30
CA ALA A 219 11.82 8.33 -21.79
C ALA A 219 12.98 7.68 -21.02
N ALA A 220 12.70 6.72 -20.14
CA ALA A 220 13.69 5.89 -19.45
C ALA A 220 14.63 5.19 -20.44
N ARG A 221 14.09 4.65 -21.53
CA ARG A 221 14.87 3.98 -22.58
C ARG A 221 15.80 4.96 -23.30
N GLY A 222 15.31 6.15 -23.62
CA GLY A 222 16.12 7.23 -24.19
C GLY A 222 17.25 7.65 -23.23
N LEU A 223 16.94 7.78 -21.95
CA LEU A 223 17.90 8.15 -20.91
C LEU A 223 18.99 7.08 -20.74
N VAL A 224 18.61 5.81 -20.60
CA VAL A 224 19.55 4.69 -20.46
C VAL A 224 20.44 4.52 -21.70
N ARG A 225 19.93 4.82 -22.90
CA ARG A 225 20.72 4.76 -24.15
C ARG A 225 21.78 5.84 -24.26
N ARG A 226 21.53 7.02 -23.67
CA ARG A 226 22.47 8.16 -23.65
C ARG A 226 23.53 8.05 -22.55
N LEU A 227 23.37 7.14 -21.60
CA LEU A 227 24.34 6.96 -20.52
C LEU A 227 25.53 6.10 -20.98
N PRO A 228 26.77 6.52 -20.67
CA PRO A 228 27.99 5.84 -21.10
C PRO A 228 28.17 4.45 -20.46
N ARG A 229 27.53 4.19 -19.32
CA ARG A 229 27.57 2.89 -18.61
C ARG A 229 26.19 2.24 -18.57
N ARG A 230 26.04 1.08 -19.21
CA ARG A 230 24.78 0.30 -19.31
C ARG A 230 24.69 -0.78 -18.22
N GLY A 231 25.06 -0.42 -17.00
CA GLY A 231 25.10 -1.36 -15.86
C GLY A 231 23.69 -1.73 -15.35
N ARG A 232 23.60 -2.87 -14.66
CA ARG A 232 22.37 -3.30 -13.95
C ARG A 232 21.90 -2.23 -12.94
N LEU A 233 22.85 -1.62 -12.24
CA LEU A 233 22.59 -0.54 -11.28
C LEU A 233 21.94 0.68 -11.92
N VAL A 234 22.47 1.15 -13.06
CA VAL A 234 21.91 2.31 -13.78
C VAL A 234 20.45 2.07 -14.19
N ARG A 235 20.13 0.87 -14.66
CA ARG A 235 18.75 0.49 -15.02
C ARG A 235 17.83 0.43 -13.80
N ALA A 236 18.31 -0.13 -12.69
CA ALA A 236 17.57 -0.17 -11.44
C ALA A 236 17.27 1.25 -10.93
N THR A 237 18.25 2.16 -10.94
CA THR A 237 18.09 3.55 -10.51
C THR A 237 17.11 4.31 -11.40
N VAL A 238 17.19 4.16 -12.73
CA VAL A 238 16.24 4.81 -13.65
C VAL A 238 14.82 4.29 -13.45
N ALA A 239 14.66 2.97 -13.29
CA ALA A 239 13.34 2.37 -13.04
C ALA A 239 12.75 2.82 -11.69
N ALA A 240 13.58 2.92 -10.66
CA ALA A 240 13.20 3.44 -9.35
C ALA A 240 12.76 4.91 -9.46
N GLY A 241 13.60 5.77 -10.07
CA GLY A 241 13.34 7.20 -10.20
C GLY A 241 12.07 7.50 -11.01
N VAL A 242 11.82 6.76 -12.10
CA VAL A 242 10.59 6.93 -12.87
C VAL A 242 9.36 6.51 -12.07
N THR A 243 9.43 5.40 -11.33
CA THR A 243 8.31 4.93 -10.52
C THR A 243 7.99 5.89 -9.38
N LEU A 244 9.03 6.43 -8.73
CA LEU A 244 8.88 7.48 -7.71
C LEU A 244 8.22 8.73 -8.29
N ALA A 245 8.73 9.24 -9.41
CA ALA A 245 8.17 10.44 -10.05
C ALA A 245 6.70 10.25 -10.45
N LEU A 246 6.34 9.07 -10.97
CA LEU A 246 4.95 8.73 -11.27
C LEU A 246 4.08 8.70 -10.00
N GLY A 247 4.58 8.10 -8.92
CA GLY A 247 3.91 8.08 -7.62
C GLY A 247 3.67 9.48 -7.07
N GLU A 248 4.66 10.37 -7.12
CA GLU A 248 4.52 11.77 -6.70
C GLU A 248 3.53 12.54 -7.57
N LEU A 249 3.60 12.39 -8.89
CA LEU A 249 2.68 13.05 -9.82
C LEU A 249 1.23 12.62 -9.58
N ALA A 250 0.99 11.32 -9.37
CA ALA A 250 -0.34 10.80 -9.05
C ALA A 250 -0.84 11.32 -7.69
N SER A 251 0.07 11.53 -6.73
CA SER A 251 -0.24 12.04 -5.40
C SER A 251 -0.57 13.54 -5.38
N ARG A 252 -0.07 14.32 -6.35
CA ARG A 252 -0.31 15.77 -6.46
C ARG A 252 -1.55 16.12 -7.25
N ARG A 253 -2.18 15.16 -7.95
CA ARG A 253 -3.40 15.46 -8.71
C ARG A 253 -4.56 15.71 -7.73
N PRO A 254 -5.22 16.87 -7.81
CA PRO A 254 -6.36 17.16 -6.97
C PRO A 254 -7.48 16.16 -7.21
N ARG A 255 -8.23 15.86 -6.15
CA ARG A 255 -9.53 15.17 -6.20
C ARG A 255 -10.39 15.92 -7.23
N ALA A 256 -10.64 15.29 -8.39
CA ALA A 256 -11.62 15.76 -9.36
C ALA A 256 -12.99 15.19 -8.99
#